data_AF-A0A8B6H2W0-F1
#
_entry.id   AF-A0A8B6H2W0-F1
#
_cell.length_a   1.000
_cell.length_b   1.000
_cell.length_c   1.000
_cell.angle_alpha   90.00
_cell.angle_beta   90.00
_cell.angle_gamma   90.00
#
_symmetry.space_group_name_H-M   'P 1'
#
loop_
_entity.id
_entity.type
_entity.pdbx_description
1 polymer ?
#
loop_
_entity_poly.entity_id
_entity_poly.type
_entity_poly.pdbx_seq_one_letter_code
_entity_poly.pdbx_strand_id
1 'polypeptide(L)'
;MSGKICSTKSPLSDNLLQDKLTSLFDVYAINADRLSRLASSQKNESINSVIARKAPKKHAFGGYRSLNYRVSAAVSQINNGGKYTTEVLQRRNVTIGSNTAKYVCHIDRKRKLDAARETTIPLKRKAL
;
A
#
# COMPACT_ATOMS: atom_id res chain seq x y z
N MET A 1 -2.12 -49.91 -37.66
CA MET A 1 -1.46 -48.85 -36.86
C MET A 1 -2.51 -48.20 -35.98
N SER A 2 -2.72 -48.74 -34.77
CA SER A 2 -3.75 -48.22 -33.86
C SER A 2 -3.16 -47.06 -33.07
N GLY A 3 -3.55 -45.83 -33.45
CA GLY A 3 -3.24 -44.62 -32.73
C GLY A 3 -3.85 -44.66 -31.33
N LYS A 4 -3.01 -44.49 -30.31
CA LYS A 4 -3.45 -44.30 -28.93
C LYS A 4 -4.25 -43.00 -28.86
N ILE A 5 -5.56 -43.13 -28.63
CA ILE A 5 -6.42 -42.00 -28.26
C ILE A 5 -5.93 -41.50 -26.90
N CYS A 6 -5.45 -40.27 -26.85
CA CYS A 6 -5.04 -39.59 -25.63
C CYS A 6 -6.26 -39.52 -24.70
N SER A 7 -6.19 -40.21 -23.56
CA SER A 7 -7.26 -40.26 -22.57
C SER A 7 -7.53 -38.86 -22.01
N THR A 8 -8.74 -38.35 -22.23
CA THR A 8 -9.26 -37.11 -21.63
C THR A 8 -9.54 -37.35 -20.14
N LYS A 9 -8.51 -37.55 -19.32
CA LYS A 9 -8.67 -37.46 -17.86
C LYS A 9 -8.80 -35.99 -17.51
N SER A 10 -9.80 -35.65 -16.68
CA SER A 10 -9.91 -34.30 -16.13
C SER A 10 -8.57 -33.94 -15.47
N PRO A 11 -8.06 -32.70 -15.65
CA PRO A 11 -6.73 -32.32 -15.17
C PRO A 11 -6.53 -32.48 -13.65
N LEU A 12 -7.61 -32.71 -12.90
CA LEU A 12 -7.64 -32.94 -11.45
C LEU A 12 -7.75 -34.41 -11.04
N SER A 13 -7.70 -35.38 -11.95
CA SER A 13 -7.89 -36.81 -11.62
C SER A 13 -6.68 -37.50 -10.97
N ASP A 14 -5.56 -36.79 -10.78
CA ASP A 14 -4.36 -37.32 -10.15
C ASP A 14 -4.43 -37.17 -8.62
N ASN A 15 -4.48 -38.29 -7.90
CA ASN A 15 -4.57 -38.33 -6.44
C ASN A 15 -3.37 -37.68 -5.76
N LEU A 16 -2.16 -37.84 -6.33
CA LEU A 16 -0.95 -37.23 -5.76
C LEU A 16 -1.00 -35.70 -5.85
N LEU A 17 -1.56 -35.19 -6.95
CA LEU A 17 -1.78 -33.76 -7.13
C LEU A 17 -2.85 -33.24 -6.17
N GLN A 18 -3.95 -33.98 -5.99
CA GLN A 18 -5.00 -33.62 -5.04
C GLN A 18 -4.49 -33.56 -3.60
N ASP A 19 -3.68 -34.52 -3.16
CA ASP A 19 -3.11 -34.54 -1.81
C ASP A 19 -2.17 -33.35 -1.58
N LYS A 20 -1.33 -33.03 -2.57
CA LYS A 20 -0.42 -31.86 -2.51
C LYS A 20 -1.19 -30.54 -2.49
N LEU A 21 -2.24 -30.41 -3.31
CA LEU A 21 -3.07 -29.21 -3.34
C LEU A 21 -3.85 -29.05 -2.03
N THR A 22 -4.41 -30.13 -1.49
CA THR A 22 -5.09 -30.13 -0.20
C THR A 22 -4.14 -29.68 0.91
N SER A 23 -2.96 -30.28 1.00
CA SER A 23 -1.95 -29.89 1.99
C SER A 23 -1.52 -28.42 1.84
N LEU A 24 -1.40 -27.92 0.61
CA LEU A 24 -1.11 -26.51 0.35
C LEU A 24 -2.25 -25.61 0.84
N PHE A 25 -3.49 -25.92 0.49
CA PHE A 25 -4.65 -25.13 0.87
C PHE A 25 -4.91 -25.16 2.37
N ASP A 26 -4.64 -26.26 3.06
CA ASP A 26 -4.73 -26.36 4.51
C ASP A 26 -3.80 -25.37 5.21
N VAL A 27 -2.58 -25.18 4.72
CA VAL A 27 -1.66 -24.16 5.25
C VAL A 27 -2.25 -22.76 5.12
N TYR A 28 -2.89 -22.46 3.98
CA TYR A 28 -3.54 -21.16 3.77
C TYR A 28 -4.83 -21.02 4.60
N ALA A 29 -5.61 -22.09 4.76
CA ALA A 29 -6.84 -22.11 5.54
C ALA A 29 -6.55 -21.86 7.03
N ILE A 30 -5.54 -22.52 7.59
CA ILE A 30 -5.07 -22.31 8.97
C ILE A 30 -4.64 -20.86 9.17
N ASN A 31 -3.99 -20.25 8.17
CA ASN A 31 -3.51 -18.88 8.23
C ASN A 31 -4.51 -17.84 7.69
N ALA A 32 -5.74 -18.24 7.36
CA ALA A 32 -6.68 -17.38 6.64
C ALA A 32 -7.03 -16.11 7.42
N ASP A 33 -7.19 -16.18 8.73
CA ASP A 33 -7.46 -15.00 9.56
C ASP A 33 -6.26 -14.02 9.61
N ARG A 34 -5.03 -14.55 9.57
CA ARG A 34 -3.84 -13.69 9.50
C ARG A 34 -3.72 -13.04 8.12
N LEU A 35 -3.93 -13.84 7.07
CA LEU A 35 -3.85 -13.42 5.67
C LEU A 35 -4.96 -12.45 5.26
N SER A 36 -6.17 -12.60 5.82
CA SER A 36 -7.29 -11.68 5.59
C SER A 36 -7.03 -10.29 6.18
N ARG A 37 -6.24 -10.23 7.26
CA ARG A 37 -5.82 -8.99 7.92
C ARG A 37 -4.64 -8.32 7.23
N LEU A 38 -3.93 -9.00 6.32
CA LEU A 38 -2.94 -8.34 5.47
C LEU A 38 -3.68 -7.37 4.54
N ALA A 39 -3.66 -6.09 4.91
CA ALA A 39 -4.19 -5.02 4.10
C ALA A 39 -3.46 -4.97 2.73
N SER A 40 -4.12 -4.34 1.75
CA SER A 40 -3.60 -4.13 0.40
C SER A 40 -2.11 -3.74 0.40
N SER A 41 -1.28 -4.55 -0.28
CA SER A 41 0.14 -4.28 -0.52
C SER A 41 0.36 -2.88 -1.07
N GLN A 42 -0.55 -2.41 -1.92
CA GLN A 42 -0.52 -1.10 -2.56
C GLN A 42 -0.59 0.07 -1.56
N LYS A 43 -1.38 -0.07 -0.48
CA LYS A 43 -1.41 0.95 0.59
C LYS A 43 -0.11 0.96 1.38
N ASN A 44 0.46 -0.22 1.65
CA ASN A 44 1.73 -0.34 2.34
C ASN A 44 2.90 0.21 1.51
N GLU A 45 2.91 -0.04 0.20
CA GLU A 45 3.87 0.53 -0.75
C GLU A 45 3.78 2.06 -0.81
N SER A 46 2.55 2.60 -0.82
CA SER A 46 2.31 4.04 -0.79
C SER A 46 2.89 4.69 0.48
N ILE A 47 2.67 4.09 1.65
CA ILE A 47 3.25 4.55 2.92
C ILE A 47 4.78 4.51 2.87
N ASN A 48 5.36 3.40 2.41
CA ASN A 48 6.81 3.25 2.29
C ASN A 48 7.44 4.28 1.35
N SER A 49 6.76 4.60 0.24
CA SER A 49 7.18 5.65 -0.69
C SER A 49 7.21 7.04 -0.04
N VAL A 50 6.18 7.38 0.74
CA VAL A 50 6.13 8.67 1.46
C VAL A 50 7.20 8.74 2.56
N ILE A 51 7.42 7.66 3.30
CA ILE A 51 8.49 7.57 4.31
C ILE A 51 9.85 7.75 3.64
N ALA A 52 10.14 7.02 2.56
CA ALA A 52 11.39 7.13 1.82
C ALA A 52 11.64 8.54 1.28
N ARG A 53 10.58 9.26 0.88
CA ARG A 53 10.70 10.65 0.43
C ARG A 53 11.04 11.63 1.56
N LYS A 54 10.52 11.42 2.78
CA LYS A 54 10.80 12.30 3.93
C LYS A 54 12.07 11.91 4.69
N ALA A 55 12.41 10.64 4.73
CA ALA A 55 13.58 10.08 5.38
C ALA A 55 14.41 9.25 4.38
N PRO A 56 14.98 9.88 3.34
CA PRO A 56 15.77 9.17 2.34
C PRO A 56 17.05 8.59 2.97
N LYS A 57 17.35 7.33 2.66
CA LYS A 57 18.51 6.60 3.18
C LYS A 57 19.86 7.27 2.86
N LYS A 58 19.92 8.08 1.80
CA LYS A 58 21.14 8.81 1.38
C LYS A 58 21.62 9.86 2.39
N HIS A 59 20.80 10.24 3.36
CA HIS A 59 21.14 11.25 4.36
C HIS A 59 21.20 10.59 5.75
N ALA A 60 22.32 10.77 6.44
CA ALA A 60 22.42 10.45 7.85
C ALA A 60 21.69 11.52 8.66
N PHE A 61 20.47 11.22 9.11
CA PHE A 61 19.75 12.05 10.06
C PHE A 61 20.34 11.77 11.44
N GLY A 62 21.31 12.58 11.88
CA GLY A 62 22.17 12.36 13.06
C GLY A 62 21.44 12.07 14.37
N GLY A 63 20.97 10.83 14.54
CA GLY A 63 20.30 10.32 15.73
C GLY A 63 18.80 10.03 15.56
N TYR A 64 18.24 9.35 16.56
CA TYR A 64 16.85 8.89 16.61
C TYR A 64 15.82 10.03 16.47
N ARG A 65 16.10 11.22 17.01
CA ARG A 65 15.13 12.34 17.03
C ARG A 65 14.73 12.85 15.65
N SER A 66 15.70 13.07 14.77
CA SER A 66 15.44 13.63 13.43
C SER A 66 14.76 12.60 12.52
N LEU A 67 15.20 11.34 12.61
CA LEU A 67 14.56 10.23 11.90
C LEU A 67 13.11 10.03 12.35
N ASN A 68 12.88 9.95 13.67
CA ASN A 68 11.54 9.77 14.23
C ASN A 68 10.60 10.90 13.80
N TYR A 69 11.06 12.16 13.85
CA TYR A 69 10.26 13.29 13.37
C TYR A 69 9.87 13.15 11.89
N ARG A 70 10.80 12.76 11.02
CA ARG A 70 10.54 12.59 9.58
C ARG A 70 9.56 11.45 9.30
N VAL A 71 9.69 10.33 10.02
CA VAL A 71 8.77 9.20 9.94
C VAL A 71 7.38 9.60 10.46
N SER A 72 7.28 10.25 11.61
CA SER A 72 6.01 10.77 12.14
C SER A 72 5.36 11.78 11.20
N ALA A 73 6.14 12.63 10.55
CA ALA A 73 5.64 13.57 9.54
C ALA A 73 5.12 12.84 8.29
N ALA A 74 5.72 11.71 7.89
CA ALA A 74 5.24 10.89 6.78
C ALA A 74 3.88 10.26 7.11
N VAL A 75 3.77 9.66 8.30
CA VAL A 75 2.52 9.09 8.81
C VAL A 75 1.43 10.16 8.92
N SER A 76 1.77 11.33 9.47
CA SER A 76 0.82 12.45 9.58
C SER A 76 0.34 12.95 8.21
N GLN A 77 1.22 12.96 7.20
CA GLN A 77 0.84 13.32 5.84
C GLN A 77 -0.13 12.31 5.23
N ILE A 78 0.10 11.00 5.41
CA ILE A 78 -0.78 9.95 4.90
C ILE A 78 -2.15 10.04 5.57
N ASN A 79 -2.19 10.20 6.89
CA ASN A 79 -3.44 10.22 7.63
C ASN A 79 -4.20 11.53 7.39
N ASN A 80 -3.57 12.67 7.66
CA ASN A 80 -4.22 13.97 7.76
C ASN A 80 -4.07 14.84 6.49
N GLY A 81 -3.29 14.40 5.51
CA GLY A 81 -3.04 15.18 4.29
C GLY A 81 -2.09 16.34 4.56
N GLY A 82 -1.92 17.24 3.58
CA GLY A 82 -1.06 18.41 3.67
C GLY A 82 -1.36 19.32 4.86
N LYS A 83 -2.60 19.34 5.35
CA LYS A 83 -3.05 20.06 6.56
C LYS A 83 -2.18 19.78 7.80
N TYR A 84 -1.55 18.60 7.90
CA TYR A 84 -0.63 18.32 9.02
C TYR A 84 0.47 19.39 9.14
N THR A 85 0.94 19.92 8.00
CA THR A 85 2.05 20.88 7.95
C THR A 85 1.61 22.22 8.53
N THR A 86 0.41 22.69 8.18
CA THR A 86 -0.14 23.94 8.70
C THR A 86 -0.40 23.84 10.20
N GLU A 87 -0.94 22.71 10.67
CA GLU A 87 -1.20 22.48 12.09
C GLU A 87 0.08 22.43 12.93
N VAL A 88 1.15 21.81 12.42
CA VAL A 88 2.46 21.77 13.11
C VAL A 88 3.08 23.17 13.18
N LEU A 89 3.02 23.95 12.10
CA LEU A 89 3.56 25.31 12.07
C LEU A 89 2.81 26.25 13.03
N GLN A 90 1.48 26.15 13.04
CA GLN A 90 0.63 26.90 13.99
C GLN A 90 0.99 26.57 15.45
N ARG A 91 1.13 25.28 15.79
CA ARG A 91 1.54 24.85 17.14
C ARG A 91 2.94 25.34 17.53
N ARG A 92 3.80 25.61 16.54
CA ARG A 92 5.16 26.13 16.76
C ARG A 92 5.21 27.67 16.72
N ASN A 93 4.06 28.34 16.64
CA ASN A 93 3.94 29.79 16.48
C ASN A 93 4.72 30.32 15.26
N VAL A 94 4.77 29.53 14.19
CA VAL A 94 5.41 29.91 12.92
C VAL A 94 4.34 30.32 11.92
N THR A 95 4.48 31.53 11.37
CA THR A 95 3.60 32.05 10.32
C THR A 95 3.70 31.21 9.06
N ILE A 96 2.54 30.82 8.51
CA ILE A 96 2.47 30.04 7.27
C ILE A 96 2.71 30.97 6.09
N GLY A 97 3.77 30.72 5.32
CA GLY A 97 4.04 31.44 4.08
C GLY A 97 3.06 31.08 2.96
N SER A 98 2.85 32.02 2.02
CA SER A 98 1.98 31.83 0.84
C SER A 98 2.35 30.59 0.02
N ASN A 99 3.65 30.35 -0.20
CA ASN A 99 4.13 29.18 -0.94
C ASN A 99 3.78 27.86 -0.25
N THR A 100 3.90 27.81 1.08
CA THR A 100 3.55 26.64 1.89
C THR A 100 2.06 26.36 1.81
N ALA A 101 1.22 27.40 1.91
CA ALA A 101 -0.23 27.27 1.77
C ALA A 101 -0.63 26.74 0.38
N LYS A 102 -0.03 27.28 -0.69
CA LYS A 102 -0.23 26.80 -2.06
C LYS A 102 0.19 25.33 -2.23
N TYR A 103 1.33 24.94 -1.66
CA TYR A 103 1.81 23.57 -1.70
C TYR A 103 0.87 22.60 -0.98
N VAL A 104 0.40 22.96 0.22
CA VAL A 104 -0.55 22.15 0.99
C VAL A 104 -1.85 21.95 0.21
N CYS A 105 -2.41 23.03 -0.35
CA CYS A 105 -3.60 22.97 -1.20
C CYS A 105 -3.39 22.06 -2.42
N HIS A 106 -2.23 22.15 -3.08
CA HIS A 106 -1.90 21.29 -4.22
C HIS A 106 -1.86 19.81 -3.83
N ILE A 107 -1.19 19.46 -2.73
CA ILE A 107 -1.07 18.07 -2.26
C ILE A 107 -2.44 17.51 -1.88
N ASP A 108 -3.27 18.28 -1.17
CA ASP A 108 -4.60 17.83 -0.75
C ASP A 108 -5.56 17.71 -1.93
N ARG A 109 -5.49 18.62 -2.91
CA ARG A 109 -6.23 18.50 -4.16
C ARG A 109 -5.84 17.22 -4.91
N LYS A 110 -4.54 16.93 -5.04
CA LYS A 110 -4.07 15.69 -5.67
C LYS A 110 -4.61 14.46 -4.93
N ARG A 111 -4.53 14.44 -3.60
CA ARG A 111 -5.06 13.34 -2.78
C ARG A 111 -6.55 13.10 -3.00
N LYS A 112 -7.36 14.17 -3.07
CA LYS A 112 -8.80 14.07 -3.36
C LYS A 112 -9.07 13.50 -4.75
N LEU A 113 -8.32 13.95 -5.76
CA LEU A 113 -8.44 13.45 -7.13
C LEU A 113 -8.05 11.97 -7.22
N ASP A 114 -6.96 11.57 -6.57
CA ASP A 114 -6.50 10.17 -6.58
C ASP A 114 -7.51 9.27 -5.84
N ALA A 115 -8.07 9.71 -4.70
CA ALA A 115 -9.14 8.98 -4.01
C ALA A 115 -10.41 8.82 -4.89
N ALA A 116 -10.81 9.88 -5.60
CA ALA A 116 -11.95 9.80 -6.52
C ALA A 116 -11.69 8.81 -7.68
N ARG A 117 -10.45 8.78 -8.20
CA ARG A 117 -10.01 7.81 -9.22
C ARG A 117 -10.07 6.37 -8.71
N GLU A 118 -9.62 6.11 -7.49
CA GLU A 118 -9.67 4.75 -6.90
C GLU A 118 -11.11 4.24 -6.74
N THR A 119 -12.08 5.13 -6.55
CA THR A 119 -13.50 4.75 -6.42
C THR A 119 -14.20 4.47 -7.75
N THR A 120 -13.64 4.88 -8.88
CA THR A 120 -14.33 4.82 -10.18
C THR A 120 -14.32 3.40 -10.76
N ILE A 121 -15.49 2.93 -11.21
CA ILE A 121 -15.74 1.56 -11.72
C ILE A 121 -14.74 1.12 -12.82
N PRO A 122 -14.31 1.97 -13.78
CA PRO A 122 -13.37 1.58 -14.82
C PRO A 122 -11.99 1.12 -14.31
N LEU A 123 -11.50 1.73 -13.23
CA LEU A 123 -10.23 1.33 -12.60
C LEU A 123 -10.37 -0.02 -11.89
N LYS A 124 -11.49 -0.23 -11.19
CA LYS A 124 -11.78 -1.50 -10.51
C LYS A 124 -11.96 -2.68 -11.48
N ARG A 125 -12.57 -2.43 -12.65
CA ARG A 125 -12.77 -3.45 -13.70
C ARG A 125 -11.48 -3.89 -14.42
N LYS A 126 -10.44 -3.05 -14.45
CA LYS A 126 -9.13 -3.39 -15.04
C LYS A 126 -8.25 -4.24 -14.12
N ALA A 127 -8.59 -4.33 -12.84
CA ALA A 127 -7.82 -5.04 -11.83
C ALA A 127 -8.37 -6.46 -11.52
N LEU A 128 -9.51 -6.82 -12.10
CA LEU A 128 -10.09 -8.16 -12.11
C LEU A 128 -9.68 -8.88 -13.40
#